data_AF-A0A090SM99-F1
#
_entry.id   AF-A0A090SM99-F1
#
_cell.length_a   1.000
_cell.length_b   1.000
_cell.length_c   1.000
_cell.angle_alpha   90.00
_cell.angle_beta   90.00
_cell.angle_gamma   90.00
#
_symmetry.space_group_name_H-M   'P 1'
#
loop_
_entity.id
_entity.type
_entity.pdbx_description
1 polymer ?
#
loop_
_entity_poly.entity_id
_entity_poly.type
_entity_poly.pdbx_seq_one_letter_code
_entity_poly.pdbx_strand_id
1 'polypeptide(L)'
;MKEITMLGLITASLFSVSANSEVIEIATFKLNEGVSVEEFAPLDKAVEMQHVSQQPGFISREAAHGENGEWLVVVHWETIEDADAR
;
A
#
# COMPACT_ATOMS: atom_id res chain seq x y z
N MET A 1 -56.85 -20.13 -21.83
CA MET A 1 -56.88 -20.70 -20.46
C MET A 1 -55.81 -21.78 -20.44
N LYS A 2 -54.74 -21.76 -19.65
CA LYS A 2 -54.45 -21.13 -18.36
C LYS A 2 -52.93 -20.91 -18.25
N GLU A 3 -52.58 -19.73 -17.72
CA GLU A 3 -51.56 -19.47 -16.69
C GLU A 3 -50.11 -19.96 -16.83
N ILE A 4 -49.24 -18.98 -17.12
CA ILE A 4 -47.94 -18.65 -16.52
C ILE A 4 -47.54 -19.46 -15.28
N THR A 5 -46.27 -19.87 -15.18
CA THR A 5 -45.44 -19.62 -13.98
C THR A 5 -43.94 -19.64 -14.33
N MET A 6 -43.34 -18.46 -14.22
CA MET A 6 -41.90 -18.18 -14.16
C MET A 6 -41.33 -18.71 -12.83
N LEU A 7 -40.31 -19.56 -12.86
CA LEU A 7 -39.57 -19.94 -11.64
C LEU A 7 -38.14 -19.41 -11.77
N GLY A 8 -37.88 -18.32 -11.05
CA GLY A 8 -36.64 -17.55 -11.13
C GLY A 8 -35.43 -18.34 -10.63
N LEU A 9 -34.32 -18.21 -11.36
CA LEU A 9 -32.99 -18.62 -10.90
C LEU A 9 -32.55 -17.66 -9.79
N ILE A 10 -32.59 -18.11 -8.55
CA ILE A 10 -31.91 -17.42 -7.45
C ILE A 10 -30.43 -17.78 -7.54
N THR A 11 -29.63 -16.93 -8.17
CA THR A 11 -28.17 -17.01 -8.07
C THR A 11 -27.79 -16.50 -6.68
N ALA A 12 -27.49 -17.42 -5.76
CA ALA A 12 -26.87 -17.07 -4.50
C ALA A 12 -25.45 -16.56 -4.79
N SER A 13 -25.25 -15.23 -4.72
CA SER A 13 -23.91 -14.65 -4.74
C SER A 13 -23.18 -15.07 -3.47
N LEU A 14 -22.21 -15.97 -3.62
CA LEU A 14 -21.23 -16.28 -2.59
C LEU A 14 -20.29 -15.07 -2.47
N PHE A 15 -20.58 -14.19 -1.51
CA PHE A 15 -19.60 -13.19 -1.08
C PHE A 15 -18.44 -13.96 -0.45
N SER A 16 -17.32 -14.04 -1.16
CA SER A 16 -16.08 -14.51 -0.57
C SER A 16 -15.60 -13.42 0.37
N VAL A 17 -15.67 -13.67 1.68
CA VAL A 17 -14.93 -12.86 2.65
C VAL A 17 -13.47 -13.28 2.52
N SER A 18 -12.75 -12.61 1.63
CA SER A 18 -11.30 -12.68 1.60
C SER A 18 -10.81 -11.98 2.87
N ALA A 19 -10.11 -12.69 3.74
CA ALA A 19 -9.27 -12.04 4.72
C ALA A 19 -8.10 -11.42 3.95
N ASN A 20 -8.25 -10.18 3.48
CA ASN A 20 -7.14 -9.44 2.91
C ASN A 20 -6.17 -9.12 4.04
N SER A 21 -5.11 -9.91 4.15
CA SER A 21 -3.98 -9.55 5.01
C SER A 21 -3.23 -8.44 4.29
N GLU A 22 -3.34 -7.22 4.81
CA GLU A 22 -2.48 -6.12 4.36
C GLU A 22 -1.01 -6.52 4.47
N VAL A 23 -0.19 -6.00 3.56
CA VAL A 23 1.25 -6.18 3.55
C VAL A 23 1.89 -4.94 4.13
N ILE A 24 2.75 -5.13 5.13
CA ILE A 24 3.57 -4.07 5.71
C ILE A 24 4.99 -4.24 5.20
N GLU A 25 5.43 -3.27 4.43
CA GLU A 25 6.80 -3.16 3.96
C GLU A 25 7.59 -2.23 4.89
N ILE A 26 8.78 -2.67 5.31
CA ILE A 26 9.69 -1.90 6.15
C ILE A 26 11.03 -1.75 5.42
N ALA A 27 11.37 -0.53 5.04
CA ALA A 27 12.68 -0.20 4.48
C ALA A 27 13.46 0.64 5.49
N THR A 28 14.72 0.25 5.74
CA THR A 28 15.63 1.01 6.59
C THR A 28 16.94 1.26 5.87
N PHE A 29 17.50 2.44 6.09
CA PHE A 29 18.80 2.82 5.55
C PHE A 29 19.43 3.89 6.43
N LYS A 30 20.67 4.25 6.11
CA LYS A 30 21.39 5.34 6.74
C LYS A 30 21.78 6.36 5.68
N LEU A 31 21.61 7.64 5.98
CA LEU A 31 22.05 8.72 5.12
C LEU A 31 23.58 8.68 4.98
N ASN A 32 24.06 9.06 3.79
CA ASN A 32 25.49 9.17 3.53
C ASN A 32 26.10 10.27 4.41
N GLU A 33 27.42 10.16 4.67
CA GLU A 33 28.14 11.19 5.40
C GLU A 33 27.98 12.57 4.74
N GLY A 34 27.68 13.58 5.56
CA GLY A 34 27.47 14.96 5.11
C GLY A 34 26.08 15.29 4.57
N VAL A 35 25.16 14.31 4.49
CA VAL A 35 23.75 14.57 4.14
C VAL A 35 22.95 14.82 5.41
N SER A 36 22.32 15.99 5.51
CA SER A 36 21.44 16.32 6.62
C SER A 36 20.02 15.76 6.44
N VAL A 37 19.31 15.60 7.56
CA VAL A 37 17.90 15.22 7.56
C VAL A 37 17.07 16.27 6.83
N GLU A 38 17.38 17.55 7.05
CA GLU A 38 16.67 18.69 6.47
C GLU A 38 16.78 18.71 4.94
N GLU A 39 17.94 18.30 4.40
CA GLU A 39 18.15 18.17 2.95
C GLU A 39 17.44 16.95 2.37
N PHE A 40 17.40 15.83 3.10
CA PHE A 40 16.86 14.56 2.59
C PHE A 40 15.35 14.43 2.72
N ALA A 41 14.76 14.91 3.82
CA ALA A 41 13.32 14.82 4.10
C ALA A 41 12.41 15.27 2.92
N PRO A 42 12.65 16.41 2.24
CA PRO A 42 11.82 16.79 1.10
C PRO A 42 11.99 15.86 -0.12
N LEU A 43 13.15 15.22 -0.28
CA LEU A 43 13.40 14.25 -1.36
C LEU A 43 12.64 12.95 -1.09
N ASP A 44 12.68 12.46 0.15
CA ASP A 44 11.89 11.31 0.59
C ASP A 44 10.39 11.55 0.37
N LYS A 45 9.91 12.74 0.73
CA LYS A 45 8.50 13.12 0.49
C LYS A 45 8.16 13.19 -0.99
N ALA A 46 9.09 13.63 -1.85
CA ALA A 46 8.87 13.63 -3.29
C ALA A 46 8.74 12.20 -3.84
N VAL A 47 9.56 11.25 -3.35
CA VAL A 47 9.43 9.82 -3.73
C VAL A 47 8.06 9.26 -3.35
N GLU A 48 7.55 9.59 -2.15
CA GLU A 48 6.19 9.22 -1.77
C GLU A 48 5.15 9.81 -2.74
N MET A 49 5.16 11.12 -2.93
CA MET A 49 4.10 11.83 -3.64
C MET A 49 4.10 11.55 -5.14
N GLN A 50 5.27 11.35 -5.74
CA GLN A 50 5.42 11.27 -7.19
C GLN A 50 5.51 9.83 -7.70
N HIS A 51 5.73 8.86 -6.80
CA HIS A 51 5.96 7.47 -7.19
C HIS A 51 5.19 6.49 -6.32
N VAL A 52 5.56 6.32 -5.04
CA VAL A 52 5.02 5.22 -4.21
C VAL A 52 3.51 5.32 -4.04
N SER A 53 2.99 6.52 -3.79
CA SER A 53 1.53 6.75 -3.63
C SER A 53 0.72 6.58 -4.92
N GLN A 54 1.39 6.47 -6.06
CA GLN A 54 0.76 6.32 -7.38
C GLN A 54 0.65 4.85 -7.79
N GLN A 55 1.25 3.92 -7.02
CA GLN A 55 1.25 2.52 -7.36
C GLN A 55 -0.08 1.83 -7.00
N PRO A 56 -0.50 0.80 -7.76
CA PRO A 56 -1.63 -0.03 -7.40
C PRO A 56 -1.49 -0.59 -5.98
N GLY A 57 -2.61 -0.73 -5.27
CA GLY A 57 -2.64 -1.30 -3.93
C GLY A 57 -1.98 -0.45 -2.83
N PHE A 58 -1.54 0.79 -3.09
CA PHE A 58 -1.03 1.68 -2.05
C PHE A 58 -2.11 2.05 -1.02
N ILE A 59 -1.82 1.87 0.27
CA ILE A 59 -2.72 2.23 1.38
C ILE A 59 -2.20 3.47 2.13
N SER A 60 -0.98 3.38 2.66
CA SER A 60 -0.33 4.49 3.38
C SER A 60 1.19 4.36 3.34
N ARG A 61 1.88 5.47 3.64
CA ARG A 61 3.31 5.49 3.88
C ARG A 61 3.65 6.46 4.99
N GLU A 62 4.49 6.01 5.90
CA GLU A 62 5.11 6.84 6.93
C GLU A 62 6.63 6.78 6.83
N ALA A 63 7.30 7.88 7.17
CA ALA A 63 8.75 7.95 7.28
C ALA A 63 9.15 8.54 8.63
N ALA A 64 10.24 8.02 9.20
CA ALA A 64 10.84 8.49 10.43
C ALA A 64 12.36 8.46 10.33
N HIS A 65 13.04 9.26 11.14
CA HIS A 65 14.50 9.28 11.19
C HIS A 65 15.04 9.26 12.62
N GLY A 66 16.22 8.69 12.78
CA GLY A 66 16.99 8.73 14.03
C GLY A 66 17.88 9.97 14.12
N GLU A 67 18.59 10.10 15.24
CA GLU A 67 19.52 11.22 15.48
C GLU A 67 20.82 11.11 14.66
N ASN A 68 21.20 9.92 14.20
CA ASN A 68 22.47 9.68 13.51
C ASN A 68 22.28 9.34 12.01
N GLY A 69 21.24 9.89 11.39
CA GLY A 69 20.94 9.70 9.97
C GLY A 69 20.31 8.35 9.63
N GLU A 70 19.85 7.58 10.62
CA GLU A 70 18.99 6.42 10.37
C GLU A 70 17.67 6.88 9.74
N TRP A 71 17.17 6.12 8.78
CA TRP A 71 15.89 6.35 8.12
C TRP A 71 15.04 5.08 8.14
N LEU A 72 13.75 5.24 8.42
CA LEU A 72 12.74 4.20 8.41
C LEU A 72 11.61 4.64 7.50
N VAL A 73 11.20 3.75 6.60
CA VAL A 73 9.97 3.88 5.82
C VAL A 73 9.10 2.68 6.12
N VAL A 74 7.83 2.94 6.41
CA VAL A 74 6.78 1.93 6.53
C VAL A 74 5.77 2.19 5.42
N VAL A 75 5.43 1.16 4.64
CA VAL A 75 4.41 1.25 3.59
C VAL A 75 3.40 0.14 3.79
N HIS A 76 2.13 0.50 3.73
CA HIS A 76 1.01 -0.44 3.75
C HIS A 76 0.50 -0.67 2.32
N TRP A 77 0.38 -1.94 1.95
CA TRP A 77 -0.08 -2.38 0.63
C TRP A 77 -1.27 -3.34 0.75
N GLU A 78 -2.14 -3.34 -0.26
CA GLU A 78 -3.27 -4.27 -0.35
C GLU A 78 -2.81 -5.73 -0.53
N THR A 79 -1.74 -5.95 -1.31
CA THR A 79 -1.21 -7.28 -1.63
C THR A 79 0.32 -7.32 -1.67
N ILE A 80 0.89 -8.53 -1.68
CA ILE A 80 2.35 -8.70 -1.82
C ILE A 80 2.81 -8.40 -3.24
N GLU A 81 1.97 -8.69 -4.25
CA GLU A 81 2.25 -8.40 -5.64
C GLU A 81 2.35 -6.90 -5.91
N ASP A 82 1.48 -6.10 -5.28
CA ASP A 82 1.55 -4.63 -5.33
C ASP A 82 2.84 -4.12 -4.67
N ALA A 83 3.20 -4.68 -3.51
CA ALA A 83 4.43 -4.32 -2.79
C ALA A 83 5.72 -4.67 -3.55
N ASP A 84 5.74 -5.78 -4.29
CA ASP A 84 6.90 -6.20 -5.08
C ASP A 84 7.07 -5.41 -6.39
N ALA A 85 5.98 -4.85 -6.94
CA ALA A 85 5.96 -4.15 -8.23
C ALA A 85 6.16 -2.62 -8.16
N ARG A 86 6.27 -2.08 -6.95
CA ARG A 86 6.28 -0.64 -6.64
C ARG A 86 7.45 0.17 -7.23
#